data_AF-A0A345UGJ6-F1
#
_entry.id   AF-A0A345UGJ6-F1
#
_cell.length_a   1.000
_cell.length_b   1.000
_cell.length_c   1.000
_cell.angle_alpha   90.00
_cell.angle_beta   90.00
_cell.angle_gamma   90.00
#
_symmetry.space_group_name_H-M   'P 1'
#
loop_
_entity.id
_entity.type
_entity.pdbx_description
1 polymer ?
#
loop_
_entity_poly.entity_id
_entity_poly.type
_entity_poly.pdbx_seq_one_letter_code
_entity_poly.pdbx_strand_id
1 'polypeptide(L)'
;MPKKKTWSEKLKEAKVPQIKQLDKAFADMPEGCVMLIATPQIIDEYVRGIAFGKRVDTKTMRRDLAQQFEAEYTCPVTTGIFLRIVARC
;
A
#
# COMPACT_ATOMS: atom_id res chain seq x y z
N MET A 1 14.52 27.48 3.60
CA MET A 1 13.76 26.53 4.47
C MET A 1 13.12 25.49 3.57
N PRO A 2 13.31 24.18 3.78
CA PRO A 2 12.62 23.18 2.96
C PRO A 2 11.12 23.29 3.22
N LYS A 3 10.33 23.62 2.18
CA LYS A 3 8.87 23.65 2.23
C LYS A 3 8.39 22.27 2.69
N LYS A 4 7.68 22.20 3.82
CA LYS A 4 7.03 20.95 4.24
C LYS A 4 5.98 20.59 3.19
N LYS A 5 6.19 19.49 2.47
CA LYS A 5 5.22 18.99 1.50
C LYS A 5 3.88 18.74 2.19
N THR A 6 2.80 19.17 1.53
CA THR A 6 1.42 18.88 1.95
C THR A 6 1.11 17.38 1.83
N TRP A 7 0.05 16.90 2.49
CA TRP A 7 -0.35 15.49 2.40
C TRP A 7 -0.71 15.09 0.96
N SER A 8 -1.40 15.95 0.22
CA SER A 8 -1.74 15.76 -1.19
C SER A 8 -0.49 15.72 -2.09
N GLU A 9 0.55 16.49 -1.78
CA GLU A 9 1.85 16.40 -2.49
C GLU A 9 2.59 15.09 -2.18
N LYS A 10 2.47 14.55 -0.96
CA LYS A 10 3.01 13.22 -0.62
C LYS A 10 2.26 12.10 -1.31
N LEU A 11 0.96 12.27 -1.55
CA LEU A 11 0.14 11.34 -2.30
C LEU A 11 0.53 11.33 -3.79
N LYS A 12 0.67 12.52 -4.39
CA LYS A 12 1.04 12.70 -5.81
C LYS A 12 2.52 12.47 -6.10
N GLU A 13 3.33 12.15 -5.08
CA GLU A 13 4.73 11.81 -5.29
C GLU A 13 4.79 10.55 -6.15
N ALA A 14 5.36 10.67 -7.35
CA ALA A 14 5.50 9.59 -8.31
C ALA A 14 6.49 8.55 -7.76
N LYS A 15 5.98 7.65 -6.92
CA LYS A 15 6.68 6.44 -6.48
C LYS A 15 6.28 5.32 -7.40
N VAL A 16 7.25 4.50 -7.77
CA VAL A 16 7.02 3.29 -8.56
C VAL A 16 6.72 2.16 -7.57
N PRO A 17 5.66 1.38 -7.77
CA PRO A 17 5.44 0.18 -6.98
C PRO A 17 6.61 -0.78 -7.17
N GLN A 18 7.07 -1.39 -6.08
CA GLN A 18 8.18 -2.34 -6.14
C GLN A 18 7.73 -3.71 -5.69
N ILE A 19 8.06 -4.73 -6.48
CA ILE A 19 7.89 -6.12 -6.10
C ILE A 19 9.28 -6.63 -5.69
N LYS A 20 9.37 -7.20 -4.49
CA LYS A 20 10.62 -7.74 -3.94
C LYS A 20 10.36 -9.10 -3.32
N GLN A 21 11.25 -10.05 -3.58
CA GLN A 21 11.26 -11.31 -2.84
C GLN A 21 11.90 -11.09 -1.47
N LEU A 22 11.32 -11.70 -0.45
CA LEU A 22 11.85 -11.68 0.92
C LEU A 22 12.89 -12.76 1.09
N ASP A 23 14.12 -12.38 1.42
CA ASP A 23 15.17 -13.34 1.79
C ASP A 23 14.96 -13.96 3.18
N LYS A 24 14.12 -13.34 4.02
CA LYS A 24 13.81 -13.77 5.39
C LYS A 24 12.34 -13.55 5.69
N ALA A 25 11.79 -14.36 6.58
CA ALA A 25 10.45 -14.14 7.11
C ALA A 25 10.34 -12.75 7.76
N PHE A 26 9.27 -12.02 7.44
CA PHE A 26 9.06 -10.66 7.93
C PHE A 26 7.58 -10.41 8.20
N ALA A 27 7.27 -9.96 9.42
CA ALA A 27 5.90 -9.81 9.92
C ALA A 27 5.10 -11.13 9.75
N ASP A 28 4.01 -11.11 9.00
CA ASP A 28 3.13 -12.26 8.76
C ASP A 28 3.52 -13.07 7.50
N MET A 29 4.71 -12.86 6.93
CA MET A 29 5.11 -13.42 5.63
C MET A 29 6.26 -14.42 5.75
N PRO A 30 6.18 -15.57 5.05
CA PRO A 30 7.24 -16.57 5.04
C PRO A 30 8.46 -16.10 4.23
N GLU A 31 9.61 -16.73 4.48
CA GLU A 31 10.81 -16.53 3.65
C GLU A 31 10.56 -17.00 2.21
N GLY A 32 11.17 -16.32 1.24
CA GLY A 32 11.02 -16.59 -0.19
C GLY A 32 9.75 -16.00 -0.82
N CYS A 33 8.84 -15.41 -0.04
CA CYS A 33 7.59 -14.88 -0.60
C CYS A 33 7.80 -13.60 -1.42
N VAL A 34 6.94 -13.38 -2.40
CA VAL A 34 6.90 -12.15 -3.19
C VAL A 34 6.10 -11.07 -2.45
N MET A 35 6.77 -9.98 -2.05
CA MET A 35 6.19 -8.83 -1.38
C MET A 35 6.04 -7.62 -2.32
N LEU A 36 4.83 -7.06 -2.37
CA LEU A 36 4.51 -5.78 -2.97
C LEU A 36 4.72 -4.63 -1.99
N ILE A 37 5.52 -3.66 -2.40
CA ILE A 37 5.58 -2.32 -1.84
C ILE A 37 4.68 -1.43 -2.70
N ALA A 38 3.43 -1.27 -2.26
CA ALA A 38 2.44 -0.41 -2.92
C ALA A 38 2.85 1.06 -2.86
N THR A 39 2.17 1.92 -3.61
CA THR A 39 2.37 3.37 -3.58
C THR A 39 1.16 4.05 -2.95
N PRO A 40 1.30 5.30 -2.45
CA PRO A 40 0.16 6.02 -1.92
C PRO A 40 -0.99 6.16 -2.92
N GLN A 41 -0.69 6.31 -4.22
CA GLN A 41 -1.68 6.40 -5.28
C GLN A 41 -2.47 5.12 -5.47
N ILE A 42 -1.80 3.96 -5.44
CA ILE A 42 -2.47 2.66 -5.54
C ILE A 42 -3.46 2.46 -4.37
N ILE A 43 -3.06 2.85 -3.16
CA ILE A 43 -3.96 2.80 -2.00
C ILE A 43 -5.13 3.78 -2.16
N ASP A 44 -4.89 5.00 -2.65
CA ASP A 44 -5.94 5.99 -2.92
C ASP A 44 -6.96 5.49 -3.95
N GLU A 45 -6.49 4.93 -5.07
CA GLU A 45 -7.35 4.34 -6.10
C GLU A 45 -8.18 3.19 -5.55
N TYR A 46 -7.55 2.29 -4.76
CA TYR A 46 -8.26 1.20 -4.11
C TYR A 46 -9.35 1.72 -3.18
N VAL A 47 -9.02 2.69 -2.31
CA VAL A 47 -9.97 3.28 -1.34
C VAL A 47 -11.11 4.02 -2.07
N ARG A 48 -10.83 4.75 -3.15
CA ARG A 48 -11.85 5.40 -3.98
C ARG A 48 -12.75 4.41 -4.70
N GLY A 49 -12.24 3.21 -5.00
CA GLY A 49 -13.01 2.11 -5.57
C GLY A 49 -13.98 1.43 -4.58
N ILE A 50 -13.85 1.67 -3.27
CA ILE A 50 -14.75 1.10 -2.26
C ILE A 50 -16.12 1.77 -2.40
N ALA A 51 -17.13 0.99 -2.80
CA ALA A 51 -18.49 1.47 -2.93
C ALA A 51 -19.03 2.00 -1.59
N PHE A 52 -19.84 3.06 -1.67
CA PHE A 52 -20.45 3.68 -0.49
C PHE A 52 -21.25 2.65 0.33
N GLY A 53 -21.05 2.65 1.65
CA GLY A 53 -21.67 1.69 2.57
C GLY A 53 -20.92 0.35 2.71
N LYS A 54 -19.90 0.08 1.89
CA LYS A 54 -19.01 -1.08 2.09
C LYS A 54 -17.88 -0.76 3.05
N ARG A 55 -17.48 -1.76 3.81
CA ARG A 55 -16.29 -1.73 4.67
C ARG A 55 -15.33 -2.78 4.17
N VAL A 56 -14.07 -2.40 4.05
CA VAL A 56 -13.00 -3.31 3.65
C VAL A 56 -11.99 -3.36 4.79
N ASP A 57 -11.61 -4.58 5.17
CA ASP A 57 -10.58 -4.79 6.16
C ASP A 57 -9.18 -4.63 5.55
N THR A 58 -8.21 -4.21 6.34
CA THR A 58 -6.82 -4.09 5.89
C THR A 58 -6.23 -5.42 5.40
N LYS A 59 -6.66 -6.58 5.91
CA LYS A 59 -6.27 -7.89 5.40
C LYS A 59 -6.82 -8.15 3.99
N THR A 60 -8.06 -7.75 3.74
CA THR A 60 -8.69 -7.88 2.42
C THR A 60 -7.99 -6.98 1.42
N MET A 61 -7.82 -5.70 1.75
CA MET A 61 -7.09 -4.75 0.89
C MET A 61 -5.68 -5.24 0.54
N ARG A 62 -4.92 -5.72 1.53
CA ARG A 62 -3.56 -6.26 1.27
C ARG A 62 -3.55 -7.46 0.33
N ARG A 63 -4.57 -8.32 0.41
CA ARG A 63 -4.71 -9.50 -0.46
C ARG A 63 -5.10 -9.10 -1.87
N ASP A 64 -6.06 -8.21 -2.01
CA ASP A 64 -6.52 -7.72 -3.30
C ASP A 64 -5.39 -7.00 -4.04
N LEU A 65 -4.64 -6.14 -3.34
CA LEU A 65 -3.46 -5.48 -3.89
C LEU A 65 -2.36 -6.47 -4.26
N ALA A 66 -2.13 -7.51 -3.45
CA ALA A 66 -1.17 -8.55 -3.79
C ALA A 66 -1.57 -9.26 -5.09
N GLN A 67 -2.84 -9.65 -5.23
CA GLN A 67 -3.36 -10.28 -6.45
C GLN A 67 -3.27 -9.37 -7.68
N GLN A 68 -3.59 -8.07 -7.53
CA GLN A 68 -3.54 -7.12 -8.65
C GLN A 68 -2.15 -6.91 -9.23
N PHE A 69 -1.10 -7.07 -8.41
CA PHE A 69 0.29 -6.87 -8.81
C PHE A 69 1.10 -8.19 -8.87
N GLU A 70 0.41 -9.34 -8.95
CA GLU A 70 1.02 -10.67 -9.02
C GLU A 70 2.05 -10.94 -7.90
N ALA A 71 1.78 -10.38 -6.71
CA ALA A 71 2.53 -10.62 -5.49
C ALA A 71 1.76 -11.56 -4.56
N GLU A 72 2.47 -12.24 -3.66
CA GLU A 72 1.83 -13.08 -2.63
C GLU A 72 1.34 -12.24 -1.45
N TYR A 73 2.09 -11.19 -1.10
CA TYR A 73 1.81 -10.35 0.05
C TYR A 73 2.05 -8.88 -0.25
N THR A 74 1.33 -8.01 0.44
CA THR A 74 1.60 -6.55 0.44
C THR A 74 2.23 -6.15 1.78
N CYS A 75 3.23 -5.28 1.74
CA CYS A 75 3.93 -4.82 2.94
C CYS A 75 2.97 -4.11 3.92
N PRO A 76 2.75 -4.64 5.14
CA PRO A 76 1.79 -4.07 6.08
C PRO A 76 2.24 -2.70 6.61
N VAL A 77 3.56 -2.50 6.74
CA VAL A 77 4.14 -1.25 7.24
C VAL A 77 3.88 -0.12 6.26
N THR A 78 4.25 -0.30 4.99
CA THR A 78 4.06 0.75 3.97
C THR A 78 2.59 0.99 3.69
N THR A 79 1.78 -0.07 3.66
CA THR A 79 0.32 0.04 3.55
C THR A 79 -0.27 0.92 4.66
N GLY A 80 0.12 0.71 5.92
CA GLY A 80 -0.35 1.54 7.04
C GLY A 80 0.08 3.01 6.95
N ILE A 81 1.33 3.26 6.55
CA ILE A 81 1.85 4.62 6.36
C ILE A 81 1.09 5.34 5.24
N PHE A 82 0.86 4.66 4.11
CA PHE A 82 0.17 5.23 2.95
C PHE A 82 -1.31 5.42 3.20
N LEU A 83 -1.98 4.49 3.89
CA LEU A 83 -3.38 4.65 4.28
C LEU A 83 -3.57 5.91 5.15
N ARG A 84 -2.61 6.22 6.04
CA ARG A 84 -2.63 7.46 6.82
C ARG A 84 -2.44 8.72 5.97
N ILE A 85 -1.70 8.63 4.87
CA ILE A 85 -1.56 9.73 3.91
C ILE A 85 -2.88 9.94 3.17
N VAL A 86 -3.47 8.87 2.64
CA VAL A 86 -4.75 8.89 1.91
C VAL A 86 -5.88 9.44 2.80
N ALA A 87 -5.98 8.98 4.05
CA ALA A 87 -7.00 9.43 4.99
C ALA A 87 -6.87 10.90 5.44
N ARG A 88 -5.78 11.58 5.07
CA ARG A 88 -5.49 12.99 5.42
C ARG A 88 -5.43 13.91 4.20
N CYS A 89 -5.65 13.38 3.00
CA CYS A 89 -5.77 14.15 1.77
C CYS A 89 -7.18 14.73 1.63
#